data_AF-A0A6J7UCD8-F1
#
_entry.id   AF-A0A6J7UCD8-F1
#
_cell.length_a   1.000
_cell.length_b   1.000
_cell.length_c   1.000
_cell.angle_alpha   90.00
_cell.angle_beta   90.00
_cell.angle_gamma   90.00
#
_symmetry.space_group_name_H-M   'P 1'
#
loop_
_entity.id
_entity.type
_entity.pdbx_description
1 polymer ?
#
loop_
_entity_poly.entity_id
_entity_poly.type
_entity_poly.pdbx_seq_one_letter_code
_entity_poly.pdbx_strand_id
1 'polypeptide(L)'
;MLTIVDFAGAKYGIAHLFTYLLVPLVLLAALAVIQKARASQGKALPAAGEQVVLTGSVQPRIRVELLVILLTMSIGWAATTASSGTFSSRYASGIYPLFLLSIAAGIAVIRSPRGTAMMLAVVVLIGSFGAVGAIGGLRSQSGQIAEKILASEGARPSIEPAVAISCPDQLGVSLQRELELAPSGGLRSSGGLSSDVIPYPTGGDPRFVDWVDYADRNSAASPAQFLQEVAERIPDSATVYVVESPTYRTFEGQCEALLAALALNRDQTLLLAIDDTGIDESANLWAFTPRS
;
A
#
# COMPACT_ATOMS: atom_id res chain seq x y z
N MET A 1 16.06 -9.04 10.66
CA MET A 1 16.35 -7.73 11.30
C MET A 1 15.29 -6.78 10.77
N LEU A 2 14.29 -6.39 11.58
CA LEU A 2 13.25 -5.46 11.15
C LEU A 2 13.91 -4.10 10.83
N THR A 3 13.78 -3.65 9.59
CA THR A 3 14.23 -2.31 9.18
C THR A 3 13.14 -1.27 9.46
N ILE A 4 13.51 0.01 9.46
CA ILE A 4 12.54 1.12 9.54
C ILE A 4 11.51 1.05 8.41
N VAL A 5 11.90 0.53 7.24
CA VAL A 5 11.00 0.33 6.09
C VAL A 5 9.96 -0.75 6.39
N ASP A 6 10.36 -1.84 7.07
CA ASP A 6 9.45 -2.91 7.51
C ASP A 6 8.45 -2.45 8.58
N PHE A 7 8.86 -1.52 9.46
CA PHE A 7 7.96 -0.90 10.43
C PHE A 7 7.05 0.17 9.80
N ALA A 8 7.51 0.84 8.74
CA ALA A 8 6.76 1.88 8.03
C ALA A 8 5.74 1.32 7.04
N GLY A 9 5.89 0.04 6.65
CA GLY A 9 5.04 -0.65 5.69
C GLY A 9 5.12 -0.08 4.26
N ALA A 10 6.14 0.72 3.92
CA ALA A 10 6.42 1.22 2.57
C ALA A 10 7.79 1.91 2.49
N LYS A 11 8.43 1.91 1.31
CA LYS A 11 9.65 2.71 1.01
C LYS A 11 9.47 4.22 1.24
N TYR A 12 8.22 4.70 1.21
CA TYR A 12 7.84 6.09 1.46
C TYR A 12 6.84 6.23 2.63
N GLY A 13 6.91 5.31 3.60
CA GLY A 13 5.95 5.29 4.71
C GLY A 13 6.04 6.53 5.62
N ILE A 14 4.98 6.78 6.39
CA ILE A 14 4.88 7.87 7.38
C ILE A 14 6.08 7.87 8.37
N ALA A 15 6.72 6.73 8.59
CA ALA A 15 7.96 6.66 9.37
C ALA A 15 9.11 7.50 8.79
N HIS A 16 9.24 7.61 7.46
CA HIS A 16 10.22 8.51 6.81
C HIS A 16 9.90 9.98 7.11
N LEU A 17 8.62 10.35 7.14
CA LEU A 17 8.17 11.68 7.59
C LEU A 17 8.55 11.93 9.06
N PHE A 18 8.42 10.94 9.94
CA PHE A 18 8.90 11.05 11.33
C PHE A 18 10.43 11.24 11.42
N THR A 19 11.22 10.60 10.56
CA THR A 19 12.68 10.87 10.46
C THR A 19 12.97 12.29 9.97
N TYR A 20 12.19 12.79 9.01
CA TYR A 20 12.28 14.19 8.56
C TYR A 20 11.82 15.21 9.62
N LEU A 21 11.00 14.81 10.58
CA LEU A 21 10.63 15.60 11.77
C LEU A 21 11.65 15.49 12.92
N LEU A 22 12.35 14.37 13.03
CA LEU A 22 13.45 14.19 13.98
C LEU A 22 14.60 15.14 13.68
N VAL A 23 14.94 15.37 12.40
CA VAL A 23 16.00 16.30 12.01
C VAL A 23 15.78 17.73 12.56
N PRO A 24 14.64 18.41 12.33
CA PRO A 24 14.39 19.73 12.89
C PRO A 24 14.28 19.72 14.43
N LEU A 25 13.77 18.64 15.05
CA LEU A 25 13.79 18.51 16.52
C LEU A 25 15.22 18.40 17.07
N VAL A 26 16.09 17.63 16.41
CA VAL A 26 17.52 17.52 16.74
C VAL A 26 18.24 18.85 16.51
N LEU A 27 17.93 19.57 15.44
CA LEU A 27 18.48 20.90 15.17
C LEU A 27 18.05 21.92 16.23
N LEU A 28 16.78 21.90 16.67
CA LEU A 28 16.29 22.74 17.77
C LEU A 28 16.95 22.40 19.10
N ALA A 29 17.14 21.11 19.39
CA ALA A 29 17.88 20.67 20.57
C ALA A 29 19.36 21.10 20.51
N ALA A 30 20.02 20.96 19.35
CA ALA A 30 21.38 21.39 19.14
C ALA A 30 21.52 22.92 19.27
N LEU A 31 20.59 23.69 18.72
CA LEU A 31 20.55 25.15 18.88
C LEU A 31 20.43 25.55 20.35
N ALA A 32 19.57 24.90 21.12
CA ALA A 32 19.45 25.15 22.55
C ALA A 32 20.73 24.80 23.33
N VAL A 33 21.41 23.70 22.97
CA VAL A 33 22.70 23.32 23.56
C VAL A 33 23.80 24.34 23.22
N ILE A 34 23.87 24.80 21.96
CA ILE A 34 24.84 25.81 21.51
C ILE A 34 24.60 27.14 22.23
N GLN A 35 23.34 27.56 22.38
CA GLN A 35 22.99 28.78 23.12
C GLN A 35 23.41 28.66 24.59
N LYS A 36 23.17 27.51 25.23
CA LYS A 36 23.61 27.23 26.61
C LYS A 36 25.14 27.26 26.75
N ALA A 37 25.87 26.68 25.79
CA ALA A 37 27.33 26.71 25.77
C ALA A 37 27.87 28.13 25.59
N ARG A 38 27.29 28.94 24.69
CA ARG A 38 27.65 30.36 24.53
C ARG A 38 27.41 31.18 25.80
N ALA A 39 26.29 30.94 26.50
CA ALA A 39 26.01 31.57 27.78
C ALA A 39 27.09 31.23 28.83
N SER A 40 27.49 29.95 28.94
CA SER A 40 28.55 29.53 29.87
C SER A 40 29.94 30.12 29.55
N GLN A 41 30.17 30.52 28.29
CA GLN A 41 31.39 31.17 27.83
C GLN A 41 31.33 32.71 27.89
N GLY A 42 30.25 33.30 28.43
CA GLY A 42 30.07 34.76 28.49
C GLY A 42 29.85 35.44 27.14
N LYS A 43 29.50 34.69 26.08
CA LYS A 43 29.25 35.25 24.74
C LYS A 43 27.84 35.84 24.65
N ALA A 44 27.70 36.88 23.81
CA ALA A 44 26.42 37.51 23.53
C ALA A 44 25.38 36.48 23.05
N LEU A 45 24.24 36.45 23.72
CA LEU A 45 23.08 35.64 23.36
C LEU A 45 22.21 36.39 22.34
N PRO A 46 21.40 35.67 21.53
CA PRO A 46 20.33 36.29 20.75
C PRO A 46 19.40 37.12 21.65
N ALA A 47 18.68 38.07 21.06
CA ALA A 47 17.71 38.89 21.80
C ALA A 47 16.72 37.99 22.57
N ALA A 48 16.16 38.46 23.68
CA ALA A 48 15.31 37.66 24.58
C ALA A 48 14.11 36.98 23.88
N GLY A 49 13.68 37.47 22.71
CA GLY A 49 12.63 36.87 21.88
C GLY A 49 13.09 35.79 20.89
N GLU A 50 14.39 35.52 20.78
CA GLU A 50 15.00 34.57 19.83
C GLU A 50 15.70 33.37 20.53
N GLN A 51 15.64 33.32 21.86
CA GLN A 51 16.25 32.25 22.63
C GLN A 51 15.35 31.01 22.69
N VAL A 52 15.93 29.83 22.44
CA VAL A 52 15.24 28.54 22.53
C VAL A 52 15.47 27.98 23.93
N VAL A 53 14.44 28.02 24.77
CA VAL A 53 14.50 27.51 26.14
C VAL A 53 13.95 26.09 26.18
N LEU A 54 14.81 25.12 26.45
CA LEU A 54 14.39 23.76 26.77
C LEU A 54 13.89 23.73 28.22
N THR A 55 12.60 23.43 28.38
CA THR A 55 12.01 23.19 29.71
C THR A 55 12.07 21.69 30.01
N GLY A 56 12.36 21.33 31.26
CA GLY A 56 12.51 19.94 31.68
C GLY A 56 11.21 19.12 31.74
N SER A 57 10.06 19.72 31.39
CA SER A 57 8.76 19.06 31.44
C SER A 57 7.96 19.32 30.17
N VAL A 58 7.23 18.30 29.71
CA VAL A 58 6.20 18.43 28.67
C VAL A 58 5.16 19.44 29.12
N GLN A 59 4.82 20.40 28.26
CA GLN A 59 3.81 21.41 28.58
C GLN A 59 2.46 20.74 28.87
N PRO A 60 1.75 21.13 29.95
CA PRO A 60 0.47 20.52 30.33
C PRO A 60 -0.55 20.46 29.18
N ARG A 61 -0.50 21.46 28.29
CA ARG A 61 -1.38 21.63 27.14
C ARG A 61 -1.32 20.50 26.11
N ILE A 62 -0.24 19.73 26.04
CA ILE A 62 -0.06 18.65 25.04
C ILE A 62 0.10 17.26 25.67
N ARG A 63 0.01 17.15 27.00
CA ARG A 63 0.32 15.89 27.71
C ARG A 63 -0.69 14.80 27.37
N VAL A 64 -1.95 15.16 27.25
CA VAL A 64 -3.03 14.21 26.97
C VAL A 64 -2.88 13.67 25.55
N GLU A 65 -2.65 14.54 24.58
CA GLU A 65 -2.42 14.19 23.18
C GLU A 65 -1.23 13.24 23.04
N LEU A 66 -0.09 13.59 23.65
CA LEU A 66 1.10 12.74 23.63
C LEU A 66 0.87 11.40 24.32
N LEU A 67 0.15 11.37 25.44
CA LEU A 67 -0.18 10.14 26.14
C LEU A 67 -1.07 9.23 25.29
N VAL A 68 -2.09 9.79 24.63
CA VAL A 68 -2.97 9.04 23.73
C VAL A 68 -2.21 8.52 22.51
N ILE A 69 -1.35 9.33 21.90
CA ILE A 69 -0.47 8.90 20.80
C ILE A 69 0.40 7.71 21.25
N LEU A 70 1.10 7.85 22.37
CA LEU A 70 1.98 6.81 22.90
C LEU A 70 1.22 5.53 23.25
N LEU A 71 0.08 5.64 23.92
CA LEU A 71 -0.74 4.50 24.30
C LEU A 71 -1.27 3.78 23.05
N THR A 72 -1.80 4.52 22.08
CA THR A 72 -2.34 3.95 20.84
C THR A 72 -1.25 3.23 20.04
N MET A 73 -0.06 3.82 19.91
CA MET A 73 1.07 3.18 19.25
C MET A 73 1.57 1.95 20.02
N SER A 74 1.59 2.02 21.35
CA SER A 74 2.00 0.88 22.18
C SER A 74 1.02 -0.29 22.07
N ILE A 75 -0.29 -0.01 22.05
CA ILE A 75 -1.33 -1.02 21.84
C ILE A 75 -1.20 -1.62 20.44
N GLY A 76 -1.06 -0.80 19.40
CA GLY A 76 -0.88 -1.27 18.03
C GLY A 76 0.35 -2.15 17.88
N TRP A 77 1.49 -1.75 18.47
CA TRP A 77 2.71 -2.54 18.49
C TRP A 77 2.53 -3.87 19.24
N ALA A 78 1.93 -3.85 20.43
CA ALA A 78 1.67 -5.06 21.21
C ALA A 78 0.75 -6.05 20.46
N ALA A 79 -0.34 -5.55 19.86
CA ALA A 79 -1.28 -6.36 19.09
C ALA A 79 -0.63 -6.97 17.85
N THR A 80 0.19 -6.19 17.13
CA THR A 80 0.95 -6.65 15.96
C THR A 80 1.93 -7.76 16.34
N THR A 81 2.65 -7.58 17.45
CA THR A 81 3.61 -8.56 17.97
C THR A 81 2.91 -9.85 18.41
N ALA A 82 1.76 -9.74 19.08
CA ALA A 82 0.99 -10.88 19.56
C ALA A 82 0.34 -11.69 18.43
N SER A 83 -0.06 -11.04 17.33
CA SER A 83 -0.75 -11.67 16.19
C SER A 83 0.19 -12.15 15.09
N SER A 84 1.52 -11.98 15.25
CA SER A 84 2.50 -12.15 14.16
C SER A 84 2.08 -11.38 12.89
N GLY A 85 1.45 -10.22 13.08
CA GLY A 85 1.02 -9.33 12.01
C GLY A 85 2.12 -8.33 11.65
N THR A 86 1.89 -7.55 10.59
CA THR A 86 2.68 -6.36 10.25
C THR A 86 1.84 -5.11 10.48
N PHE A 87 2.44 -4.11 11.14
CA PHE A 87 1.79 -2.83 11.34
C PHE A 87 1.80 -2.06 10.01
N SER A 88 0.62 -1.75 9.47
CA SER A 88 0.51 -0.88 8.31
C SER A 88 0.39 0.57 8.75
N SER A 89 1.12 1.48 8.09
CA SER A 89 1.12 2.91 8.39
C SER A 89 -0.28 3.55 8.35
N ARG A 90 -1.24 2.97 7.61
CA ARG A 90 -2.65 3.41 7.63
C ARG A 90 -3.29 3.37 9.02
N TYR A 91 -2.86 2.47 9.90
CA TYR A 91 -3.37 2.39 11.28
C TYR A 91 -2.90 3.57 12.14
N ALA A 92 -1.84 4.28 11.74
CA ALA A 92 -1.42 5.52 12.40
C ALA A 92 -2.31 6.72 12.02
N SER A 93 -3.25 6.59 11.07
CA SER A 93 -4.16 7.69 10.70
C SER A 93 -4.99 8.19 11.90
N GLY A 94 -5.36 7.31 12.83
CA GLY A 94 -6.13 7.68 14.02
C GLY A 94 -5.39 8.63 14.97
N ILE A 95 -4.05 8.58 15.01
CA ILE A 95 -3.24 9.47 15.85
C ILE A 95 -2.81 10.76 15.12
N TYR A 96 -3.02 10.84 13.82
CA TYR A 96 -2.58 11.96 12.99
C TYR A 96 -3.16 13.33 13.41
N PRO A 97 -4.46 13.46 13.75
CA PRO A 97 -5.01 14.73 14.23
C PRO A 97 -4.33 15.21 15.53
N LEU A 98 -4.07 14.30 16.47
CA LEU A 98 -3.39 14.61 17.74
C LEU A 98 -1.93 15.05 17.52
N PHE A 99 -1.28 14.42 16.54
CA PHE A 99 0.06 14.80 16.11
C PHE A 99 0.08 16.22 15.52
N LEU A 100 -0.89 16.58 14.67
CA LEU A 100 -1.03 17.94 14.13
C LEU A 100 -1.30 18.98 15.22
N LEU A 101 -2.14 18.66 16.21
CA LEU A 101 -2.39 19.53 17.36
C LEU A 101 -1.11 19.78 18.17
N SER A 102 -0.26 18.76 18.32
CA SER A 102 1.03 18.88 19.00
C SER A 102 1.98 19.81 18.24
N ILE A 103 2.03 19.71 16.90
CA ILE A 103 2.78 20.64 16.04
C ILE A 103 2.23 22.06 16.19
N ALA A 104 0.91 22.23 16.07
CA ALA A 104 0.26 23.54 16.17
C ALA A 104 0.50 24.19 17.53
N ALA A 105 0.45 23.42 18.62
CA ALA A 105 0.78 23.89 19.96
C ALA A 105 2.24 24.36 20.05
N GLY A 106 3.19 23.65 19.43
CA GLY A 106 4.59 24.08 19.35
C GLY A 106 4.77 25.40 18.57
N ILE A 107 4.09 25.53 17.42
CA ILE A 107 4.11 26.76 16.61
C ILE A 107 3.50 27.94 17.37
N ALA A 108 2.42 27.72 18.13
CA ALA A 108 1.72 28.76 18.87
C ALA A 108 2.56 29.41 19.99
N VAL A 109 3.68 28.81 20.40
CA VAL A 109 4.60 29.39 21.39
C VAL A 109 5.57 30.39 20.75
N ILE A 110 5.71 30.39 19.41
CA ILE A 110 6.61 31.29 18.70
C ILE A 110 6.08 32.72 18.78
N ARG A 111 6.82 33.60 19.46
CA ARG A 111 6.40 34.99 19.68
C ARG A 111 6.63 35.92 18.47
N SER A 112 7.40 35.49 17.47
CA SER A 112 7.69 36.29 16.28
C SER A 112 6.76 35.93 15.11
N PRO A 113 6.10 36.90 14.47
CA PRO A 113 5.27 36.64 13.28
C PRO A 113 6.07 36.02 12.13
N ARG A 114 7.31 36.49 11.93
CA ARG A 114 8.23 35.94 10.92
C ARG A 114 8.62 34.49 11.22
N GLY A 115 8.93 34.16 12.48
CA GLY A 115 9.26 32.80 12.87
C GLY A 115 8.08 31.84 12.74
N THR A 116 6.88 32.31 13.10
CA THR A 116 5.63 31.56 12.91
C THR A 116 5.37 31.28 11.43
N ALA A 117 5.46 32.31 10.58
CA ALA A 117 5.29 32.18 9.14
C ALA A 117 6.33 31.22 8.52
N MET A 118 7.59 31.32 8.93
CA MET A 118 8.66 30.43 8.48
C MET A 118 8.37 28.97 8.87
N MET A 119 7.93 28.72 10.11
CA MET A 119 7.62 27.37 10.56
C MET A 119 6.41 26.78 9.83
N LEU A 120 5.37 27.58 9.61
CA LEU A 120 4.22 27.16 8.79
C LEU A 120 4.65 26.83 7.36
N ALA A 121 5.51 27.65 6.75
CA ALA A 121 6.06 27.37 5.43
C ALA A 121 6.82 26.04 5.39
N VAL A 122 7.64 25.76 6.42
CA VAL A 122 8.35 24.47 6.54
C VAL A 122 7.36 23.30 6.62
N VAL A 123 6.31 23.40 7.45
CA VAL A 123 5.28 22.35 7.57
C VAL A 123 4.59 22.11 6.23
N VAL A 124 4.20 23.17 5.52
CA VAL A 124 3.56 23.06 4.20
C VAL A 124 4.51 22.43 3.19
N LEU A 125 5.79 22.82 3.17
CA LEU A 125 6.78 22.27 2.24
C LEU A 125 7.02 20.77 2.49
N ILE A 126 7.18 20.37 3.75
CA ILE A 126 7.37 18.95 4.12
C ILE A 126 6.11 18.15 3.77
N GLY A 127 4.92 18.66 4.11
CA GLY A 127 3.64 18.02 3.80
C GLY A 127 3.44 17.86 2.29
N SER A 128 3.73 18.91 1.51
CA SER A 128 3.63 18.89 0.05
C SER A 128 4.64 17.93 -0.57
N PHE A 129 5.88 17.91 -0.09
CA PHE A 129 6.90 16.97 -0.56
C PHE A 129 6.49 15.52 -0.32
N GLY A 130 5.98 15.22 0.87
CA GLY A 130 5.42 13.90 1.19
C GLY A 130 4.22 13.53 0.31
N ALA A 131 3.31 14.47 0.05
CA ALA A 131 2.15 14.26 -0.81
C ALA A 131 2.55 13.97 -2.27
N VAL A 132 3.48 14.74 -2.84
CA VAL A 132 3.97 14.54 -4.20
C VAL A 132 4.65 13.17 -4.34
N GLY A 133 5.47 12.77 -3.36
CA GLY A 133 6.08 11.44 -3.34
C GLY A 133 5.06 10.31 -3.28
N ALA A 134 3.95 10.52 -2.58
CA ALA A 134 2.87 9.53 -2.47
C ALA A 134 2.02 9.38 -3.75
N ILE A 135 1.90 10.45 -4.56
CA ILE A 135 1.10 10.44 -5.80
C ILE A 135 1.80 9.65 -6.92
N GLY A 136 3.14 9.71 -6.99
CA GLY A 136 3.91 9.08 -8.08
C GLY A 136 4.19 7.58 -7.92
N GLY A 137 3.88 6.99 -6.76
CA GLY A 137 4.18 5.59 -6.48
C GLY A 137 3.13 4.63 -7.03
N LEU A 138 3.56 3.66 -7.84
CA LEU A 138 2.71 2.53 -8.25
C LEU A 138 2.40 1.67 -7.01
N ARG A 139 1.12 1.59 -6.64
CA ARG A 139 0.66 0.76 -5.53
C ARG A 139 0.44 -0.70 -5.93
N SER A 140 0.19 -0.95 -7.21
CA SER A 140 -0.12 -2.27 -7.75
C SER A 140 0.57 -2.48 -9.09
N GLN A 141 0.89 -3.74 -9.43
CA GLN A 141 1.34 -4.15 -10.77
C GLN A 141 0.18 -4.28 -11.78
N SER A 142 -1.07 -4.06 -11.36
CA SER A 142 -2.26 -4.25 -12.21
C SER A 142 -2.18 -3.57 -13.58
N GLY A 143 -1.64 -2.34 -13.66
CA GLY A 143 -1.50 -1.63 -14.93
C GLY A 143 -0.50 -2.28 -15.89
N GLN A 144 0.66 -2.73 -15.37
CA GLN A 144 1.66 -3.45 -16.16
C GLN A 144 1.11 -4.80 -16.65
N ILE A 145 0.35 -5.47 -15.80
CA ILE A 145 -0.30 -6.74 -16.10
C ILE A 145 -1.36 -6.57 -17.20
N ALA A 146 -2.24 -5.57 -17.07
CA ALA A 146 -3.25 -5.26 -18.09
C ALA A 146 -2.62 -4.91 -19.43
N GLU A 147 -1.58 -4.07 -19.46
CA GLU A 147 -0.82 -3.75 -20.66
C GLU A 147 -0.23 -5.01 -21.31
N LYS A 148 0.35 -5.91 -20.50
CA LYS A 148 0.97 -7.16 -20.98
C LYS A 148 -0.06 -8.12 -21.57
N ILE A 149 -1.23 -8.23 -20.94
CA ILE A 149 -2.36 -9.02 -21.45
C ILE A 149 -2.80 -8.48 -22.82
N LEU A 150 -3.10 -7.18 -22.90
CA LEU A 150 -3.59 -6.55 -24.13
C LEU A 150 -2.56 -6.62 -25.27
N ALA A 151 -1.27 -6.44 -24.96
CA ALA A 151 -0.20 -6.60 -25.94
C ALA A 151 -0.07 -8.04 -26.45
N SER A 152 -0.27 -9.04 -25.58
CA SER A 152 -0.23 -10.45 -25.96
C SER A 152 -1.39 -10.82 -26.89
N GLU A 153 -2.60 -10.37 -26.58
CA GLU A 153 -3.78 -10.60 -27.42
C GLU A 153 -3.67 -9.90 -28.77
N GLY A 154 -3.10 -8.68 -28.82
CA GLY A 154 -2.82 -7.99 -30.06
C GLY A 154 -1.81 -8.72 -30.96
N ALA A 155 -0.82 -9.40 -30.36
CA ALA A 155 0.20 -10.15 -31.09
C ALA A 155 -0.26 -11.54 -31.54
N ARG A 156 -1.23 -12.14 -30.84
CA ARG A 156 -1.78 -13.46 -31.14
C ARG A 156 -3.30 -13.40 -31.01
N PRO A 157 -4.02 -12.93 -32.04
CA PRO A 157 -5.47 -12.92 -32.02
C PRO A 157 -5.97 -14.36 -31.87
N SER A 158 -6.56 -14.66 -30.72
CA SER A 158 -7.24 -15.90 -30.46
C SER A 158 -8.59 -15.92 -31.20
N ILE A 159 -9.04 -17.11 -31.63
CA ILE A 159 -10.34 -17.26 -32.31
C ILE A 159 -11.46 -16.97 -31.32
N GLU A 160 -11.33 -17.53 -30.12
CA GLU A 160 -12.20 -17.26 -28.99
C GLU A 160 -11.55 -16.21 -28.09
N PRO A 161 -12.35 -15.29 -27.55
CA PRO A 161 -11.82 -14.16 -26.82
C PRO A 161 -11.24 -14.61 -25.46
N ALA A 162 -10.10 -14.03 -25.09
CA ALA A 162 -9.37 -14.43 -23.89
C ALA A 162 -10.12 -14.12 -22.58
N VAL A 163 -9.71 -14.82 -21.53
CA VAL A 163 -10.30 -14.70 -20.19
C VAL A 163 -9.19 -14.44 -19.17
N ALA A 164 -9.41 -13.52 -18.24
CA ALA A 164 -8.52 -13.31 -17.11
C ALA A 164 -9.12 -13.89 -15.82
N ILE A 165 -8.29 -14.54 -15.01
CA ILE A 165 -8.62 -15.03 -13.67
C ILE A 165 -7.69 -14.34 -12.67
N SER A 166 -8.25 -13.82 -11.57
CA SER A 166 -7.44 -13.26 -10.47
C SER A 166 -7.44 -14.20 -9.27
N CYS A 167 -6.26 -14.54 -8.76
CA CYS A 167 -6.06 -15.32 -7.55
C CYS A 167 -5.07 -14.61 -6.61
N PRO A 168 -5.52 -14.05 -5.48
CA PRO A 168 -6.90 -14.03 -5.00
C PRO A 168 -7.82 -13.05 -5.76
N ASP A 169 -9.12 -13.11 -5.47
CA ASP A 169 -10.17 -12.16 -5.90
C ASP A 169 -9.81 -10.69 -5.66
N GLN A 170 -9.02 -10.38 -4.62
CA GLN A 170 -8.54 -9.02 -4.32
C GLN A 170 -7.79 -8.37 -5.49
N LEU A 171 -7.00 -9.15 -6.24
CA LEU A 171 -6.27 -8.66 -7.41
C LEU A 171 -7.23 -8.31 -8.57
N GLY A 172 -8.44 -8.87 -8.57
CA GLY A 172 -9.44 -8.67 -9.62
C GLY A 172 -9.98 -7.24 -9.66
N VAL A 173 -10.05 -6.56 -8.51
CA VAL A 173 -10.58 -5.19 -8.41
C VAL A 173 -9.73 -4.21 -9.21
N SER A 174 -8.42 -4.23 -8.97
CA SER A 174 -7.49 -3.35 -9.65
C SER A 174 -7.33 -3.75 -11.12
N LEU A 175 -7.23 -5.05 -11.42
CA LEU A 175 -7.10 -5.55 -12.78
C LEU A 175 -8.31 -5.19 -13.67
N GLN A 176 -9.54 -5.43 -13.19
CA GLN A 176 -10.76 -5.12 -13.94
C GLN A 176 -10.82 -3.63 -14.29
N ARG A 177 -10.48 -2.75 -13.34
CA ARG A 177 -10.46 -1.31 -13.57
C ARG A 177 -9.44 -0.90 -14.64
N GLU A 178 -8.23 -1.45 -14.60
CA GLU A 178 -7.20 -1.12 -15.61
C GLU A 178 -7.61 -1.61 -17.01
N LEU A 179 -8.26 -2.77 -17.12
CA LEU A 179 -8.80 -3.28 -18.38
C LEU A 179 -9.95 -2.38 -18.90
N GLU A 180 -10.87 -1.95 -18.04
CA GLU A 180 -11.97 -1.03 -18.41
C GLU A 180 -11.47 0.34 -18.89
N LEU A 181 -10.40 0.85 -18.30
CA LEU A 181 -9.78 2.12 -18.68
C LEU A 181 -8.93 2.03 -19.95
N ALA A 182 -8.61 0.83 -20.41
CA ALA A 182 -7.81 0.65 -21.62
C ALA A 182 -8.55 1.17 -22.86
N PRO A 183 -7.85 1.76 -23.84
CA PRO A 183 -8.49 2.27 -25.07
C PRO A 183 -9.28 1.22 -25.86
N SER A 184 -8.97 -0.07 -25.68
CA SER A 184 -9.71 -1.18 -26.28
C SER A 184 -11.07 -1.43 -25.63
N GLY A 185 -11.35 -0.81 -24.48
CA GLY A 185 -12.55 -1.06 -23.68
C GLY A 185 -12.54 -2.43 -23.00
N GLY A 186 -11.35 -2.94 -22.64
CA GLY A 186 -11.19 -4.25 -22.01
C GLY A 186 -10.71 -5.37 -22.94
N LEU A 187 -10.86 -6.61 -22.46
CA LEU A 187 -10.66 -7.86 -23.19
C LEU A 187 -11.87 -8.15 -24.11
N ARG A 188 -12.23 -7.19 -24.97
CA ARG A 188 -13.24 -7.30 -26.03
C ARG A 188 -14.46 -8.15 -25.62
N SER A 189 -15.12 -7.83 -24.50
CA SER A 189 -16.34 -8.47 -23.97
C SER A 189 -16.76 -9.74 -24.72
N SER A 190 -16.03 -10.80 -24.41
CA SER A 190 -16.23 -12.16 -24.83
C SER A 190 -17.68 -12.61 -24.62
N GLY A 191 -18.45 -12.78 -25.70
CA GLY A 191 -19.60 -13.71 -25.72
C GLY A 191 -20.66 -13.60 -24.60
N GLY A 192 -20.91 -12.41 -24.04
CA GLY A 192 -21.95 -12.22 -23.01
C GLY A 192 -21.46 -12.22 -21.56
N LEU A 193 -20.15 -12.19 -21.32
CA LEU A 193 -19.58 -11.97 -19.98
C LEU A 193 -19.78 -10.53 -19.50
N SER A 194 -20.17 -10.37 -18.23
CA SER A 194 -20.38 -9.05 -17.60
C SER A 194 -19.08 -8.37 -17.16
N SER A 195 -17.95 -9.09 -17.17
CA SER A 195 -16.62 -8.64 -16.75
C SER A 195 -15.52 -9.40 -17.49
N ASP A 196 -14.34 -8.79 -17.61
CA ASP A 196 -13.16 -9.36 -18.27
C ASP A 196 -12.37 -10.29 -17.33
N VAL A 197 -12.57 -10.10 -16.03
CA VAL A 197 -11.90 -10.83 -14.96
C VAL A 197 -12.88 -11.75 -14.23
N ILE A 198 -12.45 -12.98 -13.95
CA ILE A 198 -13.12 -13.97 -13.11
C ILE A 198 -12.38 -14.05 -11.78
N PRO A 199 -12.94 -13.58 -10.66
CA PRO A 199 -12.26 -13.61 -9.36
C PRO A 199 -12.34 -15.00 -8.70
N TYR A 200 -11.20 -15.58 -8.31
CA TYR A 200 -11.18 -16.80 -7.50
C TYR A 200 -11.32 -16.45 -5.99
N PRO A 201 -12.21 -17.11 -5.23
CA PRO A 201 -12.90 -18.36 -5.53
C PRO A 201 -14.35 -18.21 -6.00
N THR A 202 -14.90 -17.00 -6.05
CA THR A 202 -16.36 -16.81 -6.19
C THR A 202 -16.87 -16.85 -7.63
N GLY A 203 -16.01 -16.51 -8.59
CA GLY A 203 -16.40 -16.21 -9.96
C GLY A 203 -17.36 -15.02 -10.07
N GLY A 204 -17.55 -14.24 -9.00
CA GLY A 204 -18.52 -13.15 -8.94
C GLY A 204 -18.09 -11.89 -9.69
N ASP A 205 -18.62 -10.74 -9.27
CA ASP A 205 -18.23 -9.43 -9.79
C ASP A 205 -16.82 -9.05 -9.30
N PRO A 206 -15.82 -8.92 -10.18
CA PRO A 206 -14.44 -8.63 -9.77
C PRO A 206 -14.24 -7.23 -9.19
N ARG A 207 -15.25 -6.34 -9.26
CA ARG A 207 -15.16 -4.98 -8.71
C ARG A 207 -15.30 -4.94 -7.19
N PHE A 208 -15.75 -6.03 -6.57
CA PHE A 208 -16.00 -6.10 -5.13
C PHE A 208 -15.40 -7.35 -4.51
N VAL A 209 -14.94 -7.19 -3.26
CA VAL A 209 -14.56 -8.31 -2.39
C VAL A 209 -15.52 -8.34 -1.22
N ASP A 210 -16.21 -9.47 -1.05
CA ASP A 210 -17.06 -9.69 0.11
C ASP A 210 -16.23 -10.23 1.27
N TRP A 211 -16.10 -9.44 2.33
CA TRP A 211 -15.30 -9.73 3.51
C TRP A 211 -16.05 -10.48 4.62
N VAL A 212 -17.38 -10.63 4.52
CA VAL A 212 -18.22 -11.10 5.64
C VAL A 212 -17.84 -12.50 6.11
N ASP A 213 -17.66 -13.43 5.17
CA ASP A 213 -17.30 -14.84 5.41
C ASP A 213 -15.97 -15.23 4.76
N TYR A 214 -15.11 -14.24 4.46
CA TYR A 214 -13.93 -14.38 3.60
C TYR A 214 -13.02 -15.57 3.98
N ALA A 215 -12.67 -15.69 5.26
CA ALA A 215 -11.79 -16.75 5.73
C ALA A 215 -12.42 -18.14 5.58
N ASP A 216 -13.69 -18.28 5.98
CA ASP A 216 -14.41 -19.55 5.91
C ASP A 216 -14.62 -19.96 4.46
N ARG A 217 -15.06 -19.02 3.62
CA ARG A 217 -15.26 -19.21 2.17
C ARG A 217 -13.98 -19.66 1.48
N ASN A 218 -12.86 -18.98 1.72
CA ASN A 218 -11.60 -19.35 1.09
C ASN A 218 -11.11 -20.70 1.62
N SER A 219 -11.26 -20.98 2.92
CA SER A 219 -10.85 -22.28 3.48
C SER A 219 -11.64 -23.46 2.91
N ALA A 220 -12.90 -23.24 2.51
CA ALA A 220 -13.77 -24.24 1.91
C ALA A 220 -13.65 -24.32 0.38
N ALA A 221 -12.95 -23.38 -0.26
CA ALA A 221 -12.84 -23.32 -1.71
C ALA A 221 -11.98 -24.44 -2.28
N SER A 222 -12.35 -24.92 -3.47
CA SER A 222 -11.60 -25.92 -4.22
C SER A 222 -11.27 -25.37 -5.61
N PRO A 223 -9.99 -25.22 -5.98
CA PRO A 223 -9.58 -24.74 -7.31
C PRO A 223 -10.15 -25.58 -8.45
N ALA A 224 -10.22 -26.91 -8.29
CA ALA A 224 -10.76 -27.80 -9.30
C ALA A 224 -12.29 -27.64 -9.44
N GLN A 225 -13.01 -27.44 -8.33
CA GLN A 225 -14.45 -27.21 -8.37
C GLN A 225 -14.76 -25.84 -8.99
N PHE A 226 -14.01 -24.80 -8.62
CA PHE A 226 -14.15 -23.47 -9.21
C PHE A 226 -14.02 -23.52 -10.73
N LEU A 227 -12.98 -24.18 -11.27
CA LEU A 227 -12.80 -24.29 -12.73
C LEU A 227 -13.96 -25.02 -13.42
N GLN A 228 -14.63 -25.95 -12.74
CA GLN A 228 -15.85 -26.59 -13.26
C GLN A 228 -17.03 -25.60 -13.26
N GLU A 229 -17.19 -24.82 -12.19
CA GLU A 229 -18.26 -23.83 -12.05
C GLU A 229 -18.14 -22.69 -13.07
N VAL A 230 -16.92 -22.30 -13.43
CA VAL A 230 -16.67 -21.25 -14.43
C VAL A 230 -16.36 -21.78 -15.83
N ALA A 231 -16.49 -23.10 -16.07
CA ALA A 231 -16.12 -23.72 -17.33
C ALA A 231 -16.84 -23.11 -18.55
N GLU A 232 -18.13 -22.78 -18.41
CA GLU A 232 -18.91 -22.14 -19.47
C GLU A 232 -18.38 -20.74 -19.85
N ARG A 233 -17.62 -20.11 -18.96
CA ARG A 233 -16.99 -18.80 -19.16
C ARG A 233 -15.58 -18.91 -19.72
N ILE A 234 -15.02 -20.12 -19.82
CA ILE A 234 -13.64 -20.39 -20.26
C ILE A 234 -13.70 -21.33 -21.48
N PRO A 235 -13.79 -20.80 -22.71
CA PRO A 235 -13.76 -21.64 -23.90
C PRO A 235 -12.47 -22.47 -23.98
N ASP A 236 -12.59 -23.73 -24.44
CA ASP A 236 -11.44 -24.64 -24.55
C ASP A 236 -10.32 -24.06 -25.44
N SER A 237 -10.67 -23.29 -26.47
CA SER A 237 -9.75 -22.62 -27.39
C SER A 237 -9.32 -21.21 -26.98
N ALA A 238 -9.84 -20.66 -25.88
CA ALA A 238 -9.45 -19.33 -25.40
C ALA A 238 -8.09 -19.37 -24.69
N THR A 239 -7.33 -18.28 -24.73
CA THR A 239 -6.20 -18.09 -23.82
C THR A 239 -6.73 -17.73 -22.42
N VAL A 240 -6.20 -18.37 -21.38
CA VAL A 240 -6.52 -18.02 -19.99
C VAL A 240 -5.34 -17.31 -19.36
N TYR A 241 -5.52 -16.06 -18.98
CA TYR A 241 -4.56 -15.30 -18.19
C TYR A 241 -4.85 -15.50 -16.72
N VAL A 242 -3.84 -15.80 -15.90
CA VAL A 242 -3.99 -15.89 -14.45
C VAL A 242 -3.07 -14.89 -13.80
N VAL A 243 -3.66 -13.99 -13.04
CA VAL A 243 -2.97 -13.01 -12.19
C VAL A 243 -2.92 -13.57 -10.79
N GLU A 244 -1.71 -13.91 -10.32
CA GLU A 244 -1.51 -14.70 -9.12
C GLU A 244 -0.56 -14.00 -8.14
N SER A 245 -0.92 -13.97 -6.85
CA SER A 245 0.00 -13.54 -5.80
C SER A 245 0.01 -14.55 -4.64
N PRO A 246 1.19 -15.06 -4.26
CA PRO A 246 1.32 -16.05 -3.19
C PRO A 246 1.33 -15.42 -1.79
N THR A 247 1.24 -14.09 -1.72
CA THR A 247 1.48 -13.32 -0.48
C THR A 247 0.22 -13.07 0.35
N TYR A 248 -0.96 -13.38 -0.20
CA TYR A 248 -2.23 -13.12 0.45
C TYR A 248 -2.60 -14.24 1.42
N ARG A 249 -2.93 -13.85 2.66
CA ARG A 249 -3.43 -14.79 3.67
C ARG A 249 -4.75 -15.40 3.23
N THR A 250 -5.05 -16.60 3.73
CA THR A 250 -6.27 -17.39 3.47
C THR A 250 -6.34 -18.11 2.11
N PHE A 251 -5.31 -17.97 1.27
CA PHE A 251 -5.19 -18.64 -0.04
C PHE A 251 -3.98 -19.58 -0.11
N GLU A 252 -3.35 -19.91 1.03
CA GLU A 252 -2.11 -20.66 1.08
C GLU A 252 -2.22 -21.97 0.28
N GLY A 253 -1.48 -22.08 -0.83
CA GLY A 253 -1.47 -23.24 -1.72
C GLY A 253 -2.63 -23.32 -2.73
N GLN A 254 -3.64 -22.45 -2.63
CA GLN A 254 -4.81 -22.51 -3.50
C GLN A 254 -4.53 -21.93 -4.89
N CYS A 255 -3.80 -20.82 -4.97
CA CYS A 255 -3.47 -20.22 -6.26
C CYS A 255 -2.50 -21.11 -7.05
N GLU A 256 -1.55 -21.75 -6.38
CA GLU A 256 -0.66 -22.74 -6.99
C GLU A 256 -1.44 -23.97 -7.47
N ALA A 257 -2.42 -24.44 -6.69
CA ALA A 257 -3.30 -25.53 -7.09
C ALA A 257 -4.22 -25.15 -8.27
N LEU A 258 -4.68 -23.90 -8.35
CA LEU A 258 -5.43 -23.37 -9.49
C LEU A 258 -4.58 -23.37 -10.77
N LEU A 259 -3.34 -22.88 -10.68
CA LEU A 259 -2.38 -22.91 -11.79
C LEU A 259 -2.11 -24.36 -12.24
N ALA A 260 -1.90 -25.28 -11.28
CA ALA A 260 -1.67 -26.69 -11.57
C ALA A 260 -2.88 -27.35 -12.27
N ALA A 261 -4.10 -27.02 -11.85
CA ALA A 261 -5.31 -27.56 -12.45
C ALA A 261 -5.49 -27.07 -13.91
N LEU A 262 -5.20 -25.81 -14.20
CA LEU A 262 -5.20 -25.28 -15.57
C LEU A 262 -4.11 -25.93 -16.44
N ALA A 263 -2.92 -26.17 -15.89
CA ALA A 263 -1.78 -26.77 -16.58
C ALA A 263 -2.03 -28.23 -17.03
N LEU A 264 -3.06 -28.91 -16.52
CA LEU A 264 -3.39 -30.27 -16.95
C LEU A 264 -3.70 -30.35 -18.45
N ASN A 265 -4.40 -29.33 -18.98
CA ASN A 265 -4.92 -29.33 -20.37
C ASN A 265 -4.40 -28.17 -21.22
N ARG A 266 -3.60 -27.27 -20.63
CA ARG A 266 -3.11 -26.06 -21.29
C ARG A 266 -1.60 -25.93 -21.12
N ASP A 267 -0.96 -25.25 -22.07
CA ASP A 267 0.46 -24.94 -21.98
C ASP A 267 0.66 -23.66 -21.17
N GLN A 268 1.49 -23.74 -20.13
CA GLN A 268 1.72 -22.66 -19.18
C GLN A 268 2.96 -21.85 -19.55
N THR A 269 2.85 -20.51 -19.54
CA THR A 269 3.97 -19.58 -19.73
C THR A 269 3.89 -18.44 -18.71
N LEU A 270 5.00 -18.11 -18.05
CA LEU A 270 5.12 -16.90 -17.23
C LEU A 270 5.37 -15.68 -18.14
N LEU A 271 4.48 -14.69 -18.10
CA LEU A 271 4.57 -13.47 -18.92
C LEU A 271 5.12 -12.27 -18.16
N LEU A 272 4.83 -12.18 -16.86
CA LEU A 272 5.36 -11.15 -15.96
C LEU A 272 5.58 -11.77 -14.59
N ALA A 273 6.75 -11.53 -14.01
CA ALA A 273 7.04 -11.95 -12.64
C ALA A 273 6.69 -10.83 -11.65
N ILE A 274 6.45 -11.24 -10.41
CA ILE A 274 6.36 -10.33 -9.25
C ILE A 274 7.54 -9.35 -9.24
N ASP A 275 7.23 -8.06 -9.06
CA ASP A 275 8.23 -7.02 -8.82
C ASP A 275 8.31 -6.70 -7.32
N ASP A 276 9.35 -7.21 -6.66
CA ASP A 276 9.61 -6.99 -5.24
C ASP A 276 10.18 -5.59 -4.94
N THR A 277 10.33 -4.70 -5.93
CA THR A 277 11.07 -3.44 -5.78
C THR A 277 10.26 -2.26 -5.26
N GLY A 278 9.28 -2.48 -4.38
CA GLY A 278 8.57 -1.43 -3.65
C GLY A 278 7.17 -1.11 -4.18
N ILE A 279 6.53 -2.09 -4.81
CA ILE A 279 5.10 -2.09 -5.10
C ILE A 279 4.40 -2.82 -3.96
N ASP A 280 3.29 -2.26 -3.46
CA ASP A 280 2.58 -2.83 -2.30
C ASP A 280 1.78 -4.10 -2.67
N GLU A 281 1.21 -4.12 -3.88
CA GLU A 281 0.45 -5.24 -4.46
C GLU A 281 1.14 -5.73 -5.74
N SER A 282 1.93 -6.79 -5.61
CA SER A 282 2.66 -7.43 -6.70
C SER A 282 2.09 -8.82 -7.01
N ALA A 283 2.15 -9.20 -8.29
CA ALA A 283 1.58 -10.44 -8.79
C ALA A 283 2.32 -10.96 -10.02
N ASN A 284 2.31 -12.28 -10.18
CA ASN A 284 2.70 -12.95 -11.42
C ASN A 284 1.57 -12.86 -12.43
N LEU A 285 1.92 -12.78 -13.71
CA LEU A 285 1.01 -13.01 -14.82
C LEU A 285 1.42 -14.28 -15.55
N TRP A 286 0.54 -15.27 -15.53
CA TRP A 286 0.65 -16.51 -16.27
C TRP A 286 -0.30 -16.50 -17.46
N ALA A 287 0.11 -17.13 -18.55
CA ALA A 287 -0.76 -17.43 -19.68
C ALA A 287 -0.86 -18.95 -19.88
N PHE A 288 -2.08 -19.42 -20.08
CA PHE A 288 -2.44 -20.80 -20.35
C PHE A 288 -3.08 -20.89 -21.73
N THR A 289 -2.32 -21.34 -22.71
CA THR A 289 -2.81 -21.49 -24.09
C THR A 289 -3.34 -22.91 -24.32
N PRO A 290 -4.35 -23.09 -25.19
CA PRO A 290 -4.79 -24.43 -25.60
C PRO A 290 -3.62 -25.24 -26.16
N ARG A 291 -3.58 -26.55 -25.88
CA ARG A 291 -2.61 -27.45 -26.53
C ARG A 291 -3.00 -27.66 -27.99
N SER A 292 -2.01 -27.62 -28.88
CA SER A 292 -2.15 -27.94 -30.31
C SER A 292 -2.37 -29.41 -30.57
#